data_AF-A0A7J4MG51-F1
#
_entry.id   AF-A0A7J4MG51-F1
#
_cell.length_a   1.000
_cell.length_b   1.000
_cell.length_c   1.000
_cell.angle_alpha   90.00
_cell.angle_beta   90.00
_cell.angle_gamma   90.00
#
_symmetry.space_group_name_H-M   'P 1'
#
loop_
_entity.id
_entity.type
_entity.pdbx_description
1 polymer ?
#
loop_
_entity_poly.entity_id
_entity_poly.type
_entity_poly.pdbx_seq_one_letter_code
_entity_poly.pdbx_strand_id
1 'polypeptide(L)' 'MKLTKDMLIADIVNDYPYLAEYIMDLGVHCIGCGAAMFETLEQGFLGHGMSDDEIDTIIIELNKIISDHEKK' A
#
# COMPACT_ATOMS: atom_id res chain seq x y z
N MET A 1 -14.61 2.37 -0.56
CA MET A 1 -14.00 1.43 -1.52
C MET A 1 -13.03 0.53 -0.75
N LYS A 2 -12.79 -0.73 -1.14
CA LYS A 2 -11.87 -1.62 -0.41
C LYS A 2 -10.55 -1.72 -1.19
N LEU A 3 -9.44 -1.40 -0.52
CA LEU A 3 -8.09 -1.57 -1.07
C LEU A 3 -7.77 -3.07 -1.19
N THR A 4 -7.16 -3.46 -2.31
CA THR A 4 -6.68 -4.82 -2.57
C THR A 4 -5.22 -4.81 -2.98
N LYS A 5 -4.53 -5.95 -2.82
CA LYS A 5 -3.08 -6.07 -3.03
C LYS A 5 -2.63 -6.00 -4.49
N ASP A 6 -3.56 -6.22 -5.42
CA ASP A 6 -3.40 -6.10 -6.87
C ASP A 6 -3.54 -4.65 -7.39
N MET A 7 -3.93 -3.70 -6.54
CA MET A 7 -3.96 -2.29 -6.92
C MET A 7 -2.54 -1.74 -7.10
N LEU A 8 -2.38 -0.82 -8.05
CA LEU A 8 -1.11 -0.11 -8.23
C LEU A 8 -0.85 0.81 -7.05
N ILE A 9 0.41 0.88 -6.64
CA ILE A 9 0.84 1.77 -5.56
C ILE A 9 0.53 3.23 -5.91
N ALA A 10 0.69 3.62 -7.18
CA ALA A 10 0.36 4.96 -7.65
C ALA A 10 -1.14 5.30 -7.48
N ASP A 11 -2.02 4.36 -7.81
CA ASP A 11 -3.48 4.56 -7.66
C ASP A 11 -3.86 4.67 -6.18
N ILE A 12 -3.27 3.81 -5.32
CA ILE A 12 -3.49 3.86 -3.88
C ILE A 12 -3.06 5.22 -3.30
N VAL A 13 -1.88 5.72 -3.68
CA VAL A 13 -1.37 7.02 -3.17
C VAL A 13 -2.18 8.19 -3.73
N ASN A 14 -2.68 8.10 -4.95
CA ASN A 14 -3.56 9.11 -5.52
C ASN A 14 -4.92 9.18 -4.80
N ASP A 15 -5.52 8.02 -4.54
CA ASP A 15 -6.84 7.93 -3.91
C ASP A 15 -6.77 8.13 -2.39
N TYR A 16 -5.66 7.73 -1.77
CA TYR A 16 -5.42 7.74 -0.33
C TYR A 16 -4.06 8.35 0.00
N PRO A 17 -3.84 9.66 -0.24
CA PRO A 17 -2.53 10.30 -0.06
C PRO A 17 -2.00 10.22 1.38
N TYR A 18 -2.89 10.10 2.37
CA TYR A 18 -2.52 9.91 3.78
C TYR A 18 -1.94 8.52 4.10
N LEU A 19 -2.05 7.54 3.20
CA LEU A 19 -1.43 6.22 3.35
C LEU A 19 0.02 6.20 2.83
N ALA A 20 0.45 7.21 2.07
CA ALA A 20 1.75 7.21 1.42
C ALA A 20 2.90 7.04 2.43
N GLU A 21 2.91 7.84 3.50
CA GLU A 21 3.93 7.75 4.56
C GLU A 21 3.92 6.37 5.24
N TYR A 22 2.73 5.83 5.52
CA TYR A 22 2.59 4.50 6.12
C TYR A 22 3.16 3.39 5.23
N ILE A 23 2.83 3.40 3.93
CA ILE A 23 3.33 2.41 2.98
C ILE A 23 4.86 2.52 2.80
N MET A 24 5.41 3.74 2.86
CA MET A 24 6.86 3.96 2.84
C MET A 24 7.54 3.36 4.08
N ASP A 25 6.98 3.62 5.27
CA ASP A 25 7.50 3.08 6.54
C ASP A 25 7.49 1.55 6.60
N LEU A 26 6.54 0.91 5.90
CA LEU A 26 6.48 -0.54 5.75
C LEU A 26 7.58 -1.12 4.86
N GLY A 27 8.41 -0.30 4.23
CA GLY A 27 9.58 -0.77 3.47
C GLY A 27 9.53 -0.41 1.99
N VAL A 28 8.38 0.03 1.47
CA VAL A 28 8.24 0.50 0.07
C VAL A 28 8.72 1.95 -0.03
N HIS A 29 9.97 2.20 0.35
CA HIS A 29 10.59 3.53 0.26
C HIS A 29 10.75 4.01 -1.20
N CYS A 30 10.55 3.11 -2.16
CA CYS A 30 10.69 3.35 -3.58
C CYS A 30 9.49 4.05 -4.24
N ILE A 31 8.45 4.50 -3.51
CA ILE A 31 7.29 5.21 -4.09
C ILE A 31 7.70 6.39 -5.00
N GLY A 32 8.89 6.98 -4.80
CA GLY A 32 9.46 8.02 -5.68
C GLY A 32 10.40 7.55 -6.80
N CYS A 33 10.71 6.25 -6.91
CA CYS A 33 11.51 5.69 -7.99
C CYS A 33 10.58 5.34 -9.17
N GLY A 34 10.95 5.71 -10.40
CA GLY A 34 10.09 5.55 -11.57
C GLY A 34 9.64 4.10 -11.87
N ALA A 35 10.27 3.09 -11.26
CA ALA A 35 9.85 1.70 -11.34
C ALA A 35 8.63 1.36 -10.45
N ALA A 36 8.57 1.91 -9.23
CA ALA A 36 7.54 1.56 -8.24
C ALA A 36 6.15 2.10 -8.58
N MET A 37 6.07 3.10 -9.47
CA MET A 37 4.78 3.63 -9.94
C MET A 37 4.01 2.62 -10.80
N PHE A 38 4.67 1.59 -11.33
CA PHE A 38 4.05 0.55 -12.16
C PHE A 38 3.89 -0.79 -11.42
N GLU A 39 4.27 -0.85 -10.14
CA GLU A 39 4.16 -2.06 -9.32
C GLU A 39 2.80 -2.09 -8.60
N THR A 40 2.24 -3.29 -8.47
CA THR A 40 1.15 -3.52 -7.51
C THR A 40 1.69 -3.43 -6.08
N LEU A 41 0.80 -3.20 -5.12
CA LEU A 41 1.17 -3.19 -3.71
C LEU A 41 1.79 -4.52 -3.27
N GLU A 42 1.25 -5.65 -3.74
CA GLU A 42 1.81 -6.99 -3.50
C GLU A 42 3.23 -7.11 -4.07
N GLN A 43 3.46 -6.69 -5.33
CA GLN A 43 4.78 -6.74 -5.96
C GLN A 43 5.80 -5.90 -5.20
N GLY A 44 5.42 -4.69 -4.78
CA GLY A 44 6.28 -3.82 -3.98
C GLY A 44 6.69 -4.47 -2.65
N PHE A 45 5.74 -5.09 -1.93
CA PHE A 45 6.05 -5.77 -0.67
C PHE A 45 6.85 -7.06 -0.85
N LEU A 46 6.52 -7.88 -1.85
CA LEU A 46 7.28 -9.10 -2.18
C LEU A 46 8.72 -8.77 -2.59
N GLY A 47 8.93 -7.70 -3.37
CA GLY A 47 10.26 -7.22 -3.77
C GLY A 47 11.14 -6.81 -2.59
N HIS A 48 10.52 -6.51 -1.45
CA HIS A 48 11.18 -6.16 -0.19
C HIS A 48 11.21 -7.32 0.83
N GLY A 49 10.86 -8.54 0.41
CA GLY A 49 11.03 -9.76 1.19
C GLY A 49 9.90 -10.08 2.18
N MET A 50 8.73 -9.45 2.03
CA MET A 50 7.54 -9.82 2.80
C MET A 50 6.94 -11.13 2.29
N SER A 51 6.32 -11.87 3.20
CA SER A 51 5.49 -13.03 2.91
C SER A 51 4.05 -12.65 2.58
N ASP A 52 3.32 -13.54 1.90
CA ASP A 52 1.90 -13.36 1.57
C ASP A 52 1.05 -13.07 2.82
N ASP A 53 1.36 -13.72 3.96
CA ASP A 53 0.65 -13.54 5.23
C ASP A 53 0.87 -12.14 5.82
N GLU A 54 2.09 -11.59 5.70
CA GLU A 54 2.42 -10.22 6.11
C GLU A 54 1.70 -9.20 5.25
N ILE A 55 1.68 -9.43 3.92
CA ILE A 55 0.96 -8.58 2.97
C ILE A 55 -0.53 -8.57 3.30
N ASP A 56 -1.15 -9.73 3.47
CA ASP A 56 -2.58 -9.83 3.80
C ASP A 56 -2.90 -9.09 5.11
N THR A 57 -2.02 -9.17 6.11
CA THR A 57 -2.15 -8.42 7.38
C THR A 57 -2.10 -6.90 7.16
N ILE A 58 -1.13 -6.42 6.36
CA ILE A 58 -1.01 -5.00 6.00
C ILE A 58 -2.26 -4.51 5.27
N ILE A 59 -2.81 -5.30 4.33
CA ILE A 59 -4.02 -4.92 3.57
C ILE A 59 -5.22 -4.75 4.50
N ILE A 60 -5.37 -5.60 5.52
CA ILE A 60 -6.41 -5.48 6.53
C ILE A 60 -6.25 -4.16 7.30
N GLU A 61 -5.02 -3.84 7.70
CA GLU A 61 -4.72 -2.61 8.42
C GLU A 61 -4.96 -1.35 7.59
N LEU A 62 -4.49 -1.31 6.34
CA LEU A 62 -4.73 -0.19 5.41
C LEU A 62 -6.24 0.06 5.23
N ASN A 63 -7.03 -0.99 5.03
CA ASN A 63 -8.49 -0.88 4.91
C ASN A 63 -9.15 -0.36 6.19
N LYS A 64 -8.61 -0.72 7.37
CA LYS A 64 -9.08 -0.18 8.64
C LYS A 64 -8.78 1.31 8.75
N ILE A 65 -7.57 1.75 8.39
CA ILE A 65 -7.18 3.17 8.37
C ILE A 65 -8.11 3.96 7.44
N ILE A 66 -8.38 3.45 6.24
CA ILE A 66 -9.32 4.06 5.28
C ILE A 66 -10.71 4.21 5.91
N SER A 67 -11.25 3.12 6.49
CA SER A 67 -12.58 3.14 7.11
C SER A 67 -12.67 4.12 8.29
N ASP A 68 -11.61 4.23 9.08
CA ASP A 68 -11.57 5.14 10.22
C ASP A 68 -11.36 6.60 9.79
N HIS A 69 -10.72 6.85 8.65
CA HIS A 69 -10.62 8.17 8.03
C HIS A 69 -11.95 8.61 7.41
N GLU A 70 -12.69 7.72 6.73
CA GLU A 70 -13.99 8.03 6.11
C GLU A 70 -15.11 8.32 7.15
N LYS A 71 -14.96 7.86 8.40
CA LYS A 71 -15.91 8.12 9.50
C LYS A 71 -15.70 9.46 10.21
N LYS A 72 -14.58 10.14 9.95
CA LYS A 72 -14.25 11.45 10.52
C LYS A 72 -14.81 12.56 9.66
#